data_AF-A0AAU1U5A7-F1
#
_entry.id   AF-A0AAU1U5A7-F1
#
_cell.length_a   1.000
_cell.length_b   1.000
_cell.length_c   1.000
_cell.angle_alpha   90.00
_cell.angle_beta   90.00
_cell.angle_gamma   90.00
#
_symmetry.space_group_name_H-M   'P 1'
#
loop_
_entity.id
_entity.type
_entity.pdbx_description
1 polymer ?
#
loop_
_entity_poly.entity_id
_entity_poly.type
_entity_poly.pdbx_seq_one_letter_code
_entity_poly.pdbx_strand_id
1 'polypeptide(L)'
;MATTADAAQYLMAIIDVAKGIDASLTERARIAADRDKEVARINAASQGLRDYLDRVFDERRDLHRGFLARLERAIEDRDSETVQACVAGIVEVTKHSPLNNIAELRSIWADPRAVIEL
;
A
#
# COMPACT_ATOMS: atom_id res chain seq x y z
N MET A 1 -56.32 -35.12 9.82
CA MET A 1 -56.62 -33.72 10.16
C MET A 1 -55.50 -33.24 11.04
N ALA A 2 -54.68 -32.29 10.60
CA ALA A 2 -53.66 -31.69 11.47
C ALA A 2 -54.38 -31.01 12.63
N THR A 3 -53.96 -31.29 13.86
CA THR A 3 -54.52 -30.64 15.04
C THR A 3 -54.03 -29.20 15.12
N THR A 4 -54.75 -28.33 15.83
CA THR A 4 -54.30 -26.94 16.08
C THR A 4 -52.93 -26.87 16.75
N ALA A 5 -52.53 -27.91 17.50
CA ALA A 5 -51.19 -28.04 18.07
C ALA A 5 -50.12 -28.27 16.99
N ASP A 6 -50.39 -29.11 15.99
CA ASP A 6 -49.48 -29.34 14.86
C ASP A 6 -49.27 -28.05 14.05
N ALA A 7 -50.36 -27.31 13.80
CA ALA A 7 -50.29 -26.03 13.08
C ALA A 7 -49.41 -24.99 13.79
N ALA A 8 -49.52 -24.88 15.12
CA ALA A 8 -48.68 -23.98 15.91
C ALA A 8 -47.21 -24.39 15.87
N GLN A 9 -46.92 -25.70 15.90
CA GLN A 9 -45.56 -26.22 15.84
C GLN A 9 -44.90 -25.97 14.48
N TYR A 10 -45.63 -26.13 13.38
CA TYR A 10 -45.14 -25.76 12.05
C TYR A 10 -44.85 -24.27 11.93
N LEU A 11 -45.70 -23.41 12.51
CA LEU A 11 -45.50 -21.96 12.48
C LEU A 11 -44.24 -21.55 13.25
N MET A 12 -43.98 -22.16 14.41
CA MET A 12 -42.76 -21.94 15.18
C MET A 12 -41.51 -22.37 14.41
N ALA A 13 -41.55 -23.53 13.75
CA ALA A 13 -40.42 -24.00 12.93
C ALA A 13 -40.10 -23.04 11.77
N ILE A 14 -41.13 -22.48 11.12
CA ILE A 14 -40.95 -21.47 10.06
C ILE A 14 -40.32 -20.20 10.62
N ILE A 15 -40.78 -19.73 11.79
CA ILE A 15 -40.22 -18.55 12.45
C ILE A 15 -38.74 -18.76 12.80
N ASP A 16 -38.39 -19.94 13.32
CA ASP A 16 -37.00 -20.25 13.68
C ASP A 16 -36.09 -20.31 12.45
N VAL A 17 -36.56 -20.91 11.35
CA VAL A 17 -35.85 -20.87 10.07
C VAL A 17 -35.68 -19.44 9.56
N ALA A 18 -36.74 -18.62 9.63
CA ALA A 18 -36.69 -17.22 9.19
C ALA A 18 -35.67 -16.40 10.00
N LYS A 19 -35.63 -16.57 11.33
CA LYS A 19 -34.61 -15.96 12.19
C LYS A 19 -33.21 -16.43 11.85
N GLY A 20 -33.03 -17.73 11.57
CA GLY A 20 -31.74 -18.29 11.16
C GLY A 20 -31.26 -17.72 9.82
N ILE A 21 -32.16 -17.51 8.86
CA ILE A 21 -31.86 -16.86 7.58
C ILE A 21 -31.43 -15.41 7.81
N ASP A 22 -32.19 -14.64 8.60
CA ASP A 22 -31.88 -13.23 8.87
C ASP A 22 -30.51 -13.06 9.56
N ALA A 23 -30.21 -13.90 10.55
CA ALA A 23 -28.91 -13.93 11.21
C ALA A 23 -27.78 -14.28 10.21
N SER A 24 -28.02 -15.25 9.32
CA SER A 24 -27.04 -15.64 8.29
C SER A 24 -26.81 -14.54 7.26
N LEU A 25 -27.86 -13.79 6.87
CA LEU A 25 -27.74 -12.64 5.97
C LEU A 25 -26.93 -11.51 6.61
N THR A 26 -27.20 -11.22 7.88
CA THR A 26 -26.46 -10.23 8.66
C THR A 26 -24.99 -10.60 8.76
N GLU A 27 -24.67 -11.86 9.07
CA GLU A 27 -23.27 -12.30 9.16
C GLU A 27 -22.55 -12.25 7.81
N ARG A 28 -23.23 -12.64 6.72
CA ARG A 28 -22.66 -12.49 5.37
C ARG A 28 -22.39 -11.03 5.01
N ALA A 29 -23.30 -10.13 5.38
CA ALA A 29 -23.11 -8.69 5.16
C ALA A 29 -21.91 -8.16 5.98
N ARG A 30 -21.76 -8.60 7.22
CA ARG A 30 -20.61 -8.26 8.08
C ARG A 30 -19.29 -8.73 7.47
N ILE A 31 -19.22 -9.99 7.03
CA ILE A 31 -18.03 -10.55 6.36
C ILE A 31 -17.70 -9.77 5.09
N ALA A 32 -18.71 -9.41 4.29
CA ALA A 32 -18.51 -8.62 3.08
C ALA A 32 -17.95 -7.23 3.40
N ALA A 33 -18.50 -6.55 4.42
CA ALA A 33 -18.02 -5.25 4.85
C ALA A 33 -16.57 -5.30 5.39
N ASP A 34 -16.24 -6.32 6.20
CA ASP A 34 -14.88 -6.53 6.71
C ASP A 34 -13.89 -6.78 5.56
N ARG A 35 -14.27 -7.61 4.58
CA ARG A 35 -13.48 -7.83 3.37
C ARG A 35 -13.25 -6.53 2.61
N ASP A 36 -14.31 -5.76 2.38
CA ASP A 36 -14.23 -4.53 1.59
C ASP A 36 -13.34 -3.49 2.28
N LYS A 37 -13.41 -3.40 3.62
CA LYS A 37 -12.49 -2.58 4.42
C LYS A 37 -11.05 -3.02 4.27
N GLU A 38 -10.75 -4.31 4.40
CA GLU A 38 -9.37 -4.81 4.28
C GLU A 38 -8.82 -4.66 2.86
N VAL A 39 -9.65 -4.90 1.84
CA VAL A 39 -9.28 -4.66 0.43
C VAL A 39 -8.98 -3.18 0.21
N ALA A 40 -9.83 -2.28 0.70
CA ALA A 40 -9.58 -0.83 0.60
C ALA A 40 -8.27 -0.43 1.29
N ARG A 41 -7.98 -1.00 2.47
CA ARG A 41 -6.73 -0.76 3.20
C ARG A 41 -5.50 -1.24 2.41
N ILE A 42 -5.54 -2.46 1.87
CA ILE A 42 -4.45 -3.02 1.05
C ILE A 42 -4.23 -2.18 -0.21
N ASN A 43 -5.30 -1.75 -0.87
CA ASN A 43 -5.21 -0.92 -2.07
C ASN A 43 -4.61 0.45 -1.78
N ALA A 44 -5.01 1.10 -0.69
CA ALA A 44 -4.42 2.37 -0.27
C ALA A 44 -2.91 2.24 0.03
N ALA A 45 -2.51 1.21 0.76
CA ALA A 45 -1.09 0.94 1.02
C ALA A 45 -0.31 0.63 -0.27
N SER A 46 -0.91 -0.13 -1.19
CA SER A 46 -0.30 -0.46 -2.48
C SER A 46 -0.11 0.78 -3.35
N GLN A 47 -1.07 1.70 -3.35
CA GLN A 47 -0.97 2.96 -4.08
C GLN A 47 0.13 3.84 -3.49
N GLY A 48 0.15 4.02 -2.17
CA GLY A 48 1.20 4.79 -1.51
C GLY A 48 2.61 4.23 -1.77
N LEU A 49 2.75 2.91 -1.84
CA LEU A 49 4.01 2.27 -2.21
C LEU A 49 4.43 2.56 -3.65
N ARG A 50 3.48 2.51 -4.59
CA ARG A 50 3.76 2.84 -5.99
C ARG A 50 4.20 4.30 -6.12
N ASP A 51 3.45 5.22 -5.52
CA ASP A 51 3.75 6.66 -5.59
C ASP A 51 5.12 6.98 -4.98
N TYR A 52 5.45 6.35 -3.85
CA TYR A 52 6.78 6.47 -3.24
C TYR A 52 7.88 5.94 -4.15
N LEU A 53 7.71 4.73 -4.70
CA LEU A 53 8.71 4.12 -5.58
C LEU A 53 8.92 4.98 -6.84
N ASP A 54 7.84 5.40 -7.49
CA ASP A 54 7.89 6.22 -8.70
C ASP A 54 8.65 7.52 -8.44
N ARG A 55 8.35 8.21 -7.35
CA ARG A 55 9.05 9.44 -6.97
C ARG A 55 10.52 9.21 -6.69
N VAL A 56 10.86 8.17 -5.92
CA VAL A 56 12.26 7.85 -5.58
C VAL A 56 13.08 7.49 -6.81
N PHE A 57 12.49 6.75 -7.76
CA PHE A 57 13.17 6.40 -9.01
C PHE A 57 13.32 7.62 -9.92
N ASP A 58 12.32 8.50 -9.99
CA ASP A 58 12.40 9.76 -10.75
C ASP A 58 13.47 10.70 -10.17
N GLU A 59 13.50 10.91 -8.86
CA GLU A 59 14.52 11.72 -8.19
C GLU A 59 15.94 11.18 -8.44
N ARG A 60 16.13 9.85 -8.35
CA ARG A 60 17.41 9.21 -8.67
C ARG A 60 17.80 9.39 -10.14
N ARG A 61 16.85 9.25 -11.06
CA ARG A 61 17.10 9.48 -12.50
C ARG A 61 17.60 10.90 -12.73
N ASP A 62 16.96 11.88 -12.10
CA ASP A 62 17.28 13.29 -12.29
C ASP A 62 18.64 13.64 -11.65
N LEU A 63 18.96 13.06 -10.49
CA LEU A 63 20.29 13.17 -9.88
C LEU A 63 21.39 12.60 -10.78
N HIS A 64 21.20 11.40 -11.33
CA HIS A 64 22.18 10.81 -12.25
C HIS A 64 22.37 11.65 -13.51
N ARG A 65 21.27 12.16 -14.11
CA ARG A 65 21.35 13.08 -15.24
C ARG A 65 22.13 14.35 -14.89
N GLY A 66 21.87 14.92 -13.72
CA GLY A 66 22.58 16.10 -13.22
C GLY A 66 24.08 15.87 -13.06
N PHE A 67 24.48 14.76 -12.43
CA PHE A 67 25.90 14.40 -12.28
C PHE A 67 26.58 14.14 -13.62
N LEU A 68 25.95 13.42 -14.55
CA LEU A 68 26.51 13.15 -15.87
C LEU A 68 26.68 14.45 -16.69
N ALA A 69 25.66 15.31 -16.72
CA ALA A 69 25.74 16.59 -17.43
C ALA A 69 26.77 17.57 -16.83
N ARG A 70 27.08 17.42 -15.54
CA ARG A 70 28.13 18.20 -14.86
C ARG A 70 29.51 17.59 -15.06
N LEU A 71 29.60 16.26 -15.11
CA LEU A 71 30.81 15.52 -15.46
C LEU A 71 31.27 15.86 -16.88
N GLU A 72 30.35 15.86 -17.86
CA GLU A 72 30.64 16.23 -19.25
C GLU A 72 31.26 17.63 -19.34
N ARG A 73 30.64 18.63 -18.70
CA ARG A 73 31.19 20.00 -18.64
C ARG A 73 32.54 20.08 -17.93
N ALA A 74 32.71 19.38 -16.81
CA ALA A 74 33.98 19.39 -16.08
C ALA A 74 35.13 18.76 -16.89
N ILE A 75 34.83 17.76 -17.73
CA ILE A 75 35.80 17.18 -18.66
C ILE A 75 36.21 18.22 -19.72
N GLU A 76 35.25 18.94 -20.29
CA GLU A 76 35.51 20.02 -21.27
C GLU A 76 36.37 21.14 -20.66
N ASP A 77 36.04 21.55 -19.43
CA ASP A 77 36.73 22.61 -18.68
C ASP A 77 38.07 22.16 -18.08
N ARG A 78 38.42 20.87 -18.19
CA ARG A 78 39.58 20.23 -17.55
C ARG A 78 39.64 20.42 -16.03
N ASP A 79 38.46 20.53 -15.40
CA ASP A 79 38.31 20.63 -13.96
C ASP A 79 38.32 19.24 -13.32
N SER A 80 39.51 18.78 -12.96
CA SER A 80 39.71 17.47 -12.34
C SER A 80 39.01 17.32 -10.97
N GLU A 81 38.84 18.41 -10.24
CA GLU A 81 38.19 18.38 -8.92
C GLU A 81 36.68 18.10 -9.07
N THR A 82 36.02 18.81 -9.99
CA THR A 82 34.60 18.57 -10.27
C THR A 82 34.35 17.19 -10.88
N VAL A 83 35.26 16.69 -11.72
CA VAL A 83 35.19 15.31 -12.24
C VAL A 83 35.18 14.30 -11.09
N GLN A 84 36.12 14.43 -10.15
CA GLN A 84 36.22 13.51 -9.02
C GLN A 84 34.99 13.59 -8.11
N ALA A 85 34.49 14.80 -7.86
CA ALA A 85 33.27 15.01 -7.07
C ALA A 85 32.02 14.40 -7.74
N CYS A 86 31.86 14.55 -9.06
CA CYS A 86 30.72 13.97 -9.79
C CYS A 86 30.75 12.44 -9.77
N VAL A 87 31.92 11.82 -9.98
CA VAL A 87 32.09 10.36 -9.91
C VAL A 87 31.79 9.84 -8.51
N ALA A 88 32.31 10.52 -7.46
CA ALA A 88 32.01 10.16 -6.09
C ALA A 88 30.51 10.25 -5.77
N GLY A 89 29.83 11.30 -6.27
CA GLY A 89 28.38 11.46 -6.15
C GLY A 89 27.58 10.33 -6.81
N ILE A 90 27.93 9.94 -8.05
CA ILE A 90 27.29 8.81 -8.75
C ILE A 90 27.46 7.51 -7.96
N VAL A 91 28.67 7.24 -7.46
CA VAL A 91 28.96 6.06 -6.64
C VAL A 91 28.13 6.07 -5.36
N GLU A 92 27.99 7.21 -4.70
CA GLU A 92 27.22 7.34 -3.47
C GLU A 92 25.73 7.09 -3.68
N VAL A 93 25.12 7.65 -4.74
CA VAL A 93 23.71 7.36 -5.11
C VAL A 93 23.51 5.87 -5.40
N THR A 94 24.52 5.21 -5.98
CA THR A 94 24.47 3.78 -6.33
C THR A 94 24.59 2.86 -5.11
N LYS A 95 25.35 3.27 -4.08
CA LYS A 95 25.54 2.47 -2.86
C LYS A 95 24.26 2.31 -2.05
N HIS A 96 23.38 3.30 -2.06
CA HIS A 96 22.14 3.27 -1.27
C HIS A 96 21.00 2.68 -2.09
N SER A 97 20.46 1.54 -1.67
CA SER A 97 19.28 0.95 -2.30
C SER A 97 18.02 1.76 -1.99
N PRO A 98 17.17 2.11 -2.98
CA PRO A 98 15.86 2.72 -2.73
C PRO A 98 14.96 1.85 -1.84
N LEU A 99 15.21 0.54 -1.81
CA LEU A 99 14.43 -0.42 -1.06
C LEU A 99 14.80 -0.47 0.43
N ASN A 100 15.94 0.08 0.84
CA ASN A 100 16.34 0.11 2.25
C ASN A 100 15.33 0.89 3.10
N ASN A 101 14.78 1.97 2.56
CA ASN A 101 13.79 2.81 3.23
C ASN A 101 12.37 2.17 3.23
N ILE A 102 12.13 1.13 2.43
CA ILE A 102 10.82 0.44 2.41
C ILE A 102 10.57 -0.31 3.72
N ALA A 103 11.62 -0.84 4.36
CA ALA A 103 11.50 -1.48 5.67
C ALA A 103 10.99 -0.50 6.73
N GLU A 104 11.41 0.77 6.66
CA GLU A 104 10.98 1.85 7.52
C GLU A 104 9.55 2.29 7.20
N LEU A 105 9.21 2.44 5.92
CA LEU A 105 7.85 2.72 5.46
C LEU A 105 6.83 1.64 5.83
N ARG A 106 7.26 0.37 5.91
CA ARG A 106 6.40 -0.73 6.38
C ARG A 106 5.91 -0.49 7.81
N SER A 107 6.74 0.11 8.66
CA SER A 107 6.35 0.43 10.04
C SER A 107 5.32 1.57 10.08
N ILE A 108 5.43 2.52 9.16
CA ILE A 108 4.51 3.65 9.04
C ILE A 108 3.15 3.16 8.53
N TRP A 109 3.07 2.33 7.49
CA TRP A 109 1.78 1.79 7.01
C TRP A 109 1.19 0.67 7.87
N ALA A 110 1.96 0.10 8.80
CA ALA A 110 1.43 -0.85 9.77
C ALA A 110 0.50 -0.17 10.80
N ASP A 111 0.61 1.15 10.97
CA ASP A 111 -0.28 1.94 11.81
C ASP A 111 -1.45 2.50 10.98
N PRO A 112 -2.71 2.11 11.26
CA PRO A 112 -3.90 2.63 10.60
C PRO A 112 -4.12 4.15 10.75
N ARG A 113 -3.37 4.81 11.64
CA ARG A 113 -3.42 6.26 11.90
C ARG A 113 -2.20 7.01 11.39
N ALA A 114 -1.22 6.34 10.81
CA ALA A 114 -0.04 7.02 10.31
C ALA A 114 -0.41 7.96 9.17
N VAL A 115 -0.23 9.26 9.44
CA VAL A 115 -0.20 10.30 8.41
C VAL A 115 1.25 10.35 7.94
N ILE A 116 1.49 10.08 6.66
CA ILE A 116 2.77 10.41 6.04
C ILE A 116 2.71 11.91 5.78
N GLU A 117 3.29 12.70 6.69
CA GLU A 117 3.67 14.07 6.36
C GLU A 117 4.88 13.99 5.43
N LEU A 118 4.65 14.36 4.16
CA LEU A 118 5.66 14.48 3.12
C LEU A 118 6.15 15.94 3.03
#